data_AF-A0A8K0SFW8-F1
#
_entry.id   AF-A0A8K0SFW8-F1
#
_cell.length_a   1.000
_cell.length_b   1.000
_cell.length_c   1.000
_cell.angle_alpha   90.00
_cell.angle_beta   90.00
_cell.angle_gamma   90.00
#
_symmetry.space_group_name_H-M   'P 1'
#
loop_
_entity.id
_entity.type
_entity.pdbx_description
1 polymer ?
#
loop_
_entity_poly.entity_id
_entity_poly.type
_entity_poly.pdbx_seq_one_letter_code
_entity_poly.pdbx_strand_id
1 'polypeptide(L)'
;MEHHFTNTRRRHVDKDLCPFICLSENCEEGPHDFQDFDTWAEHMRDAHTTEWPQLIHEPYIWVCDIDHNEEEFSEEDHFQEHLDSHHSDCTNAEKVAIAELYQKRRKRPRNTCPICGY
;
A
#
# COMPACT_ATOMS: atom_id res chain seq x y z
N MET A 1 -20.01 -12.41 44.38
CA MET A 1 -20.46 -11.34 43.46
C MET A 1 -19.75 -11.55 42.15
N GLU A 2 -20.34 -12.35 41.27
CA GLU A 2 -19.79 -12.66 39.96
C GLU A 2 -20.31 -11.62 38.97
N HIS A 3 -19.42 -10.70 38.55
CA HIS A 3 -19.75 -9.71 37.54
C HIS A 3 -19.74 -10.38 36.16
N HIS A 4 -20.91 -10.86 35.75
CA HIS A 4 -21.19 -11.13 34.35
C HIS A 4 -21.05 -9.82 33.56
N PHE A 5 -19.88 -9.59 32.95
CA PHE A 5 -19.73 -8.54 31.94
C PHE A 5 -20.47 -8.99 30.68
N THR A 6 -21.69 -8.48 30.54
CA THR A 6 -22.58 -8.75 29.42
C THR A 6 -22.06 -8.10 28.14
N ASN A 7 -22.38 -8.76 27.02
CA ASN A 7 -22.00 -8.47 25.64
C ASN A 7 -22.40 -7.06 25.11
N THR A 8 -23.06 -6.26 25.95
CA THR A 8 -23.57 -4.91 25.67
C THR A 8 -22.49 -3.83 25.71
N ARG A 9 -21.41 -4.01 26.47
CA ARG A 9 -20.35 -2.99 26.61
C ARG A 9 -19.47 -2.87 25.35
N ARG A 10 -19.15 -4.00 24.70
CA ARG A 10 -18.38 -4.01 23.44
C ARG A 10 -19.11 -3.23 22.34
N ARG A 11 -20.40 -3.52 22.14
CA ARG A 11 -21.26 -2.82 21.17
C ARG A 11 -21.33 -1.30 21.33
N HIS A 12 -21.23 -0.76 22.54
CA HIS A 12 -21.19 0.68 22.75
C HIS A 12 -19.82 1.26 22.43
N VAL A 13 -18.76 0.58 22.88
CA VAL A 13 -17.36 0.94 22.59
C VAL A 13 -17.07 0.92 21.09
N ASP A 14 -17.52 -0.10 20.35
CA ASP A 14 -17.33 -0.19 18.90
C ASP A 14 -18.08 0.95 18.17
N LYS A 15 -19.22 1.41 18.72
CA LYS A 15 -20.02 2.52 18.18
C LYS A 15 -19.33 3.88 18.31
N ASP A 16 -18.64 4.07 19.42
CA ASP A 16 -18.02 5.35 19.73
C ASP A 16 -16.57 5.43 19.20
N LEU A 17 -15.92 4.27 19.00
CA LEU A 17 -14.53 4.20 18.55
C LEU A 17 -14.37 4.01 17.04
N CYS A 18 -15.38 3.49 16.34
CA CYS A 18 -15.34 3.17 14.91
C CYS A 18 -13.96 2.59 14.49
N PRO A 19 -13.61 1.40 15.00
CA PRO A 19 -12.22 0.93 14.99
C PRO A 19 -11.68 0.57 13.60
N PHE A 20 -12.56 0.50 12.60
CA PHE A 20 -12.19 0.17 11.23
C PHE A 20 -12.16 1.45 10.41
N ILE A 21 -11.02 1.75 9.79
CA ILE A 21 -10.85 2.94 8.94
C ILE A 21 -10.56 2.52 7.51
N CYS A 22 -11.02 3.31 6.55
CA CYS A 22 -10.55 3.15 5.18
C CYS A 22 -9.00 3.26 5.14
N LEU A 23 -8.35 2.30 4.46
CA LEU A 23 -6.89 2.24 4.39
C LEU A 23 -6.32 2.92 3.13
N SER A 24 -7.17 3.24 2.15
CA SER A 24 -6.71 3.76 0.86
C SER A 24 -6.24 5.21 0.96
N GLU A 25 -5.05 5.50 0.45
CA GLU A 25 -4.57 6.89 0.35
C GLU A 25 -5.34 7.74 -0.66
N ASN A 26 -6.10 7.08 -1.56
CA ASN A 26 -6.80 7.70 -2.68
C ASN A 26 -8.33 7.56 -2.55
N CYS A 27 -8.86 7.48 -1.34
CA CYS A 27 -10.32 7.41 -1.13
C CYS A 27 -10.99 8.77 -1.38
N GLU A 28 -11.78 8.87 -2.46
CA GLU A 28 -12.48 10.11 -2.84
C GLU A 28 -13.54 10.54 -1.84
N GLU A 29 -14.10 9.59 -1.07
CA GLU A 29 -15.17 9.87 -0.11
C GLU A 29 -14.63 10.48 1.21
N GLY A 30 -13.32 10.56 1.40
CA GLY A 30 -12.68 11.03 2.64
C GLY A 30 -12.51 9.93 3.69
N PRO A 31 -11.89 10.22 4.86
CA PRO A 31 -11.66 9.23 5.89
C PRO A 31 -13.00 8.74 6.48
N HIS A 32 -13.37 7.51 6.13
CA HIS A 32 -14.51 6.82 6.72
C HIS A 32 -14.05 5.92 7.86
N ASP A 33 -14.63 6.16 9.03
CA ASP A 33 -14.57 5.30 10.19
C ASP A 33 -15.86 4.46 10.25
N PHE A 34 -15.71 3.15 10.40
CA PHE A 34 -16.77 2.16 10.36
C PHE A 34 -16.89 1.50 11.73
N GLN A 35 -18.12 1.28 12.17
CA GLN A 35 -18.42 0.63 13.43
C GLN A 35 -18.16 -0.88 13.38
N ASP A 36 -18.38 -1.51 12.22
CA ASP A 36 -18.34 -2.96 12.07
C ASP A 36 -17.45 -3.39 10.90
N PHE A 37 -16.91 -4.60 11.03
CA PHE A 37 -15.97 -5.15 10.06
C PHE A 37 -16.63 -5.42 8.70
N ASP A 38 -17.91 -5.81 8.69
CA ASP A 38 -18.58 -6.24 7.46
C ASP A 38 -18.83 -5.04 6.53
N THR A 39 -19.29 -3.91 7.09
CA THR A 39 -19.45 -2.65 6.34
C THR A 39 -18.12 -2.09 5.88
N TRP A 40 -17.08 -2.13 6.72
CA TRP A 40 -15.73 -1.77 6.32
C TRP A 40 -15.22 -2.67 5.17
N ALA A 41 -15.37 -3.99 5.29
CA ALA A 41 -14.88 -4.93 4.30
C ALA A 41 -15.64 -4.82 2.96
N GLU A 42 -16.93 -4.51 3.00
CA GLU A 42 -17.74 -4.18 1.83
C GLU A 42 -17.23 -2.90 1.16
N HIS A 43 -17.08 -1.81 1.90
CA HIS A 43 -16.51 -0.57 1.39
C HIS A 43 -15.14 -0.81 0.71
N MET A 44 -14.23 -1.53 1.37
CA MET A 44 -12.89 -1.78 0.80
C MET A 44 -12.96 -2.58 -0.50
N ARG A 45 -13.90 -3.52 -0.66
CA ARG A 45 -14.05 -4.29 -1.91
C ARG A 45 -14.68 -3.47 -3.02
N ASP A 46 -15.67 -2.65 -2.70
CA ASP A 46 -16.49 -1.95 -3.69
C ASP A 46 -15.81 -0.66 -4.16
N ALA A 47 -15.23 0.12 -3.22
CA ALA A 47 -14.54 1.37 -3.52
C ALA A 47 -13.08 1.17 -3.95
N HIS A 48 -12.41 0.10 -3.50
CA HIS A 48 -10.96 -0.12 -3.72
C HIS A 48 -10.60 -1.45 -4.38
N THR A 49 -11.57 -2.14 -4.97
CA THR A 49 -11.47 -3.46 -5.62
C THR A 49 -11.29 -4.63 -4.64
N THR A 50 -11.61 -5.85 -5.10
CA THR A 50 -11.34 -7.07 -4.33
C THR A 50 -9.84 -7.36 -4.11
N GLU A 51 -8.97 -6.70 -4.87
CA GLU A 51 -7.52 -6.84 -4.75
C GLU A 51 -6.88 -5.75 -3.88
N TRP A 52 -7.68 -4.92 -3.20
CA TRP A 52 -7.23 -3.81 -2.35
C TRP A 52 -6.06 -4.16 -1.41
N PRO A 53 -5.98 -5.36 -0.76
CA PRO A 53 -4.88 -5.64 0.17
C PRO A 53 -3.51 -5.68 -0.52
N GLN A 54 -3.50 -5.94 -1.83
CA GLN A 54 -2.28 -6.01 -2.62
C GLN A 54 -1.88 -4.65 -3.22
N LEU A 55 -2.80 -3.67 -3.22
CA LEU A 55 -2.67 -2.43 -4.00
C LEU A 55 -2.56 -1.18 -3.12
N ILE A 56 -3.22 -1.14 -1.96
CA ILE A 56 -3.19 0.03 -1.06
C ILE A 56 -1.78 0.23 -0.48
N HIS A 57 -1.37 1.49 -0.27
CA HIS A 57 0.01 1.87 0.05
C HIS A 57 0.99 1.42 -1.03
N GLU A 58 0.57 1.59 -2.28
CA GLU A 58 1.17 1.09 -3.53
C GLU A 58 2.69 0.88 -3.44
N PRO A 59 3.19 -0.37 -3.36
CA PRO A 59 4.62 -0.62 -3.34
C PRO A 59 5.14 -0.48 -4.77
N TYR A 60 5.99 0.52 -4.96
CA TYR A 60 6.69 0.74 -6.20
C TYR A 60 7.92 -0.17 -6.28
N ILE A 61 8.20 -0.62 -7.50
CA ILE A 61 9.50 -1.16 -7.88
C ILE A 61 10.06 -0.30 -8.99
N TRP A 62 11.37 -0.31 -9.15
CA TRP A 62 12.04 0.28 -10.30
C TRP A 62 12.52 -0.85 -11.20
N VAL A 63 12.42 -0.65 -12.51
CA VAL A 63 12.78 -1.67 -13.48
C VAL A 63 13.60 -1.03 -14.58
N CYS A 64 14.88 -1.39 -14.74
CA CYS A 64 15.70 -0.91 -15.86
C CYS A 64 15.83 -1.99 -16.93
N ASP A 65 15.59 -1.62 -18.19
CA ASP A 65 15.84 -2.43 -19.39
C ASP A 65 16.62 -1.66 -20.47
N ILE A 66 17.32 -0.59 -20.06
CA ILE A 66 18.06 0.29 -20.97
C ILE A 66 19.41 -0.37 -21.29
N ASP A 67 19.61 -0.80 -22.54
CA ASP A 67 20.88 -1.37 -23.02
C ASP A 67 21.41 -2.61 -22.26
N HIS A 68 20.57 -3.24 -21.42
CA HIS A 68 20.83 -4.52 -20.76
C HIS A 68 19.53 -5.31 -20.54
N ASN A 69 19.63 -6.52 -19.96
CA ASN A 69 18.46 -7.32 -19.63
C ASN A 69 17.65 -6.66 -18.50
N GLU A 70 16.34 -6.88 -18.46
CA GLU A 70 15.48 -6.32 -17.41
C GLU A 70 16.00 -6.67 -15.99
N GLU A 71 16.22 -5.63 -15.18
CA GLU A 71 16.62 -5.73 -13.77
C GLU A 71 15.59 -5.00 -12.89
N GLU A 72 15.13 -5.67 -11.83
CA GLU A 72 14.14 -5.15 -10.88
C GLU A 72 14.78 -4.75 -9.55
N PHE A 73 14.31 -3.64 -8.98
CA PHE A 73 14.78 -3.08 -7.72
C PHE A 73 13.58 -2.74 -6.83
N SER A 74 13.61 -3.18 -5.58
CA SER A 74 12.55 -2.90 -4.60
C SER A 74 12.77 -1.62 -3.80
N GLU A 75 13.93 -0.99 -3.94
CA GLU A 75 14.33 0.22 -3.22
C GLU A 75 14.91 1.22 -4.22
N GLU A 76 14.54 2.49 -4.07
CA GLU A 76 14.98 3.56 -4.97
C GLU A 76 16.50 3.73 -4.93
N ASP A 77 17.10 3.65 -3.74
CA ASP A 77 18.55 3.84 -3.55
C ASP A 77 19.35 2.81 -4.35
N HIS A 78 18.93 1.54 -4.35
CA HIS A 78 19.57 0.51 -5.17
C HIS A 78 19.41 0.77 -6.67
N PHE A 79 18.27 1.35 -7.09
CA PHE A 79 18.07 1.75 -8.48
C PHE A 79 18.98 2.93 -8.86
N GLN A 80 19.15 3.91 -7.97
CA GLN A 80 20.06 5.05 -8.18
C GLN A 80 21.52 4.58 -8.29
N GLU A 81 21.95 3.66 -7.43
CA GLU A 81 23.27 3.03 -7.50
C GLU A 81 23.48 2.27 -8.83
N HIS A 82 22.43 1.60 -9.33
CA HIS A 82 22.44 0.99 -10.64
C HIS A 82 22.61 2.03 -11.76
N LEU A 83 21.85 3.13 -11.73
CA LEU A 83 21.99 4.24 -12.70
C LEU A 83 23.39 4.87 -12.65
N ASP A 84 23.98 5.01 -11.47
CA ASP A 84 25.32 5.58 -11.31
C ASP A 84 26.43 4.69 -11.88
N SER A 85 26.23 3.36 -11.84
CA SER A 85 27.22 2.38 -12.28
C SER A 85 27.07 1.99 -13.75
N HIS A 86 25.85 1.82 -14.25
CA HIS A 86 25.55 1.29 -15.59
C HIS A 86 25.16 2.38 -16.59
N HIS A 87 24.67 3.53 -16.10
CA HIS A 87 24.27 4.69 -16.91
C HIS A 87 25.05 5.95 -16.48
N SER A 88 26.36 5.78 -16.27
CA SER A 88 27.26 6.83 -15.78
C SER A 88 27.38 8.05 -16.72
N ASP A 89 27.05 7.85 -17.98
CA ASP A 89 26.98 8.85 -19.05
C ASP A 89 25.72 9.72 -19.00
N CYS A 90 24.66 9.28 -18.31
CA CYS A 90 23.48 10.10 -18.04
C CYS A 90 23.81 11.20 -17.03
N THR A 91 23.30 12.40 -17.31
CA THR A 91 23.27 13.51 -16.36
C THR A 91 22.35 13.21 -15.18
N ASN A 92 22.54 13.89 -14.05
CA ASN A 92 21.66 13.74 -12.88
C ASN A 92 20.19 14.03 -13.21
N ALA A 93 19.91 14.98 -14.12
CA ALA A 93 18.54 15.28 -14.52
C ALA A 93 17.91 14.11 -15.31
N GLU A 94 18.69 13.46 -16.17
CA GLU A 94 18.26 12.27 -16.90
C GLU A 94 18.03 11.09 -15.95
N LYS A 95 18.91 10.89 -14.97
CA LYS A 95 18.76 9.82 -13.97
C LYS A 95 17.50 9.99 -13.11
N VAL A 96 17.19 11.22 -12.68
CA VAL A 96 15.94 11.52 -11.97
C VAL A 96 14.73 11.22 -12.87
N ALA A 97 14.76 11.67 -14.13
CA ALA A 97 13.67 11.39 -15.06
C ALA A 97 13.50 9.88 -15.33
N ILE A 98 14.61 9.12 -15.42
CA ILE A 98 14.59 7.67 -15.56
C ILE A 98 13.98 7.03 -14.30
N ALA A 99 14.40 7.42 -13.10
CA ALA A 99 13.83 6.91 -11.85
C ALA A 99 12.31 7.10 -11.75
N GLU A 100 11.80 8.23 -12.22
CA GLU A 100 10.35 8.49 -12.25
C GLU A 100 9.64 7.67 -13.35
N LEU A 101 10.21 7.58 -14.56
CA LEU A 101 9.58 6.92 -15.71
C LEU A 101 9.60 5.38 -15.62
N TYR A 102 10.63 4.83 -14.99
CA TYR A 102 10.86 3.38 -14.89
C TYR A 102 10.37 2.81 -13.56
N GLN A 103 9.67 3.63 -12.76
CA GLN A 103 8.93 3.19 -11.61
C GLN A 103 7.64 2.48 -12.04
N LYS A 104 7.41 1.26 -11.56
CA LYS A 104 6.21 0.44 -11.83
C LYS A 104 5.52 0.07 -10.52
N ARG A 105 4.19 0.07 -10.53
CA ARG A 105 3.39 -0.46 -9.40
C ARG A 105 3.46 -1.98 -9.40
N ARG A 106 3.77 -2.58 -8.25
CA ARG A 106 3.75 -4.04 -8.06
C ARG A 106 2.66 -4.44 -7.08
N LYS A 107 1.90 -5.47 -7.42
CA LYS A 107 0.98 -6.11 -6.46
C LYS A 107 1.79 -6.83 -5.38
N ARG A 108 1.47 -6.60 -4.09
CA ARG A 108 1.99 -7.46 -3.01
C ARG A 108 1.54 -8.91 -3.22
N PRO A 109 2.28 -9.90 -2.70
CA PRO A 109 1.80 -11.27 -2.66
C PRO A 109 0.44 -11.39 -1.97
N ARG A 110 -0.33 -12.39 -2.39
CA ARG A 110 -1.57 -12.75 -1.69
C ARG A 110 -1.23 -13.14 -0.25
N ASN A 111 -2.05 -12.70 0.70
CA ASN A 111 -1.90 -12.92 2.15
C ASN A 111 -0.79 -12.11 2.84
N THR A 112 -0.24 -11.08 2.21
CA THR A 112 0.63 -10.12 2.90
C THR A 112 -0.20 -8.95 3.45
N CYS A 113 -0.01 -8.60 4.73
CA CYS A 113 -0.68 -7.44 5.31
C CYS A 113 -0.17 -6.12 4.69
N PRO A 114 -1.05 -5.23 4.18
CA PRO A 114 -0.62 -3.95 3.60
C PRO A 114 -0.06 -2.96 4.63
N ILE A 115 -0.29 -3.19 5.93
CA ILE A 115 0.15 -2.29 7.01
C ILE A 115 1.51 -2.71 7.58
N CYS A 116 1.71 -4.00 7.85
CA CYS A 116 2.93 -4.48 8.51
C CYS A 116 3.85 -5.33 7.62
N GLY A 117 3.39 -5.77 6.44
CA GLY A 117 4.22 -6.54 5.50
C GLY A 117 4.44 -8.02 5.85
N TYR A 118 3.79 -8.54 6.89
CA TYR A 118 3.86 -9.95 7.32
C TYR A 118 2.51 -10.67 7.17
#